data_AF-E9GQ38-F1
#
_entry.id   AF-E9GQ38-F1
#
_cell.length_a   1.000
_cell.length_b   1.000
_cell.length_c   1.000
_cell.angle_alpha   90.00
_cell.angle_beta   90.00
_cell.angle_gamma   90.00
#
_symmetry.space_group_name_H-M   'P 1'
#
loop_
_entity.id
_entity.type
_entity.pdbx_description
1 polymer ?
#
loop_
_entity_poly.entity_id
_entity_poly.type
_entity_poly.pdbx_seq_one_letter_code
_entity_poly.pdbx_strand_id
1 'polypeptide(L)'
;MTDENVKDYTDLYDLAFHDNSTRNTLEYIDAENLQGLLLLKGVEDFTKHVLDSNYSVNSAFPLMSHHLLQHLNEDQIKQFVQTITLKNNKKKIRSSMTVTIPHVADPEQAESIALSFFPEWTKDDLVFDDQGNGTTNIYAERLVPKRSYWTDLIGSALTAHYGNLGFVSHGDVHCIFDCLKRVDDYSAKQLLLHEEDNGFIMIPASQQIVQLMLAHLSQESQEEVKRQWKKNAPPMNTFLALTSVENNIKFARYYSEILQFYLNYGSDVHLSDFVNLVTMLNQIGEEQFTVWSCIFKNCDKEASEILKLVSEKMEILGRDDVKQLLLHEIDQIPFIIKAVSWGGDVDARLEILPKEIKEEIQQFMKQKAPEFIKNSLCDLKAFFKTFNNERHYNKLNSFTFFLNYDSDKSQLEQFVQNIMSPVDGENTRSIWAELLTNECQDHKTDDIAKMDKFMKCLSEKLSSNAVKELVLHKDGEMRVIFYPALRGEEKMLETMLNYMSTKDRKKVQRQVDEFLDETFKIDEYNQYQFNPFFF
;
A
#
# COMPACT_ATOMS: atom_id res chain seq x y z
N MET A 1 -23.65 -54.18 3.20
CA MET A 1 -23.77 -52.77 3.64
C MET A 1 -23.10 -51.95 2.58
N THR A 2 -23.93 -51.49 1.64
CA THR A 2 -23.60 -50.63 0.51
C THR A 2 -23.56 -49.20 1.02
N ASP A 3 -22.39 -48.58 0.93
CA ASP A 3 -22.24 -47.15 1.21
C ASP A 3 -22.66 -46.40 -0.07
N GLU A 4 -23.90 -45.91 -0.08
CA GLU A 4 -24.54 -45.19 -1.22
C GLU A 4 -24.03 -43.74 -1.35
N ASN A 5 -22.73 -43.52 -1.19
CA ASN A 5 -22.08 -42.22 -1.40
C ASN A 5 -21.03 -42.24 -2.52
N VAL A 6 -21.04 -43.27 -3.37
CA VAL A 6 -20.29 -43.23 -4.63
C VAL A 6 -21.08 -42.34 -5.58
N LYS A 7 -20.81 -41.03 -5.59
CA LYS A 7 -21.11 -40.21 -6.76
C LYS A 7 -20.46 -40.89 -7.96
N ASP A 8 -21.24 -41.18 -8.99
CA ASP A 8 -20.80 -41.83 -10.21
C ASP A 8 -19.64 -41.05 -10.85
N TYR A 9 -18.39 -41.45 -10.59
CA TYR A 9 -17.25 -40.97 -11.36
C TYR A 9 -17.31 -41.63 -12.73
N THR A 10 -17.52 -40.83 -13.77
CA THR A 10 -17.61 -41.37 -15.13
C THR A 10 -16.23 -41.51 -15.78
N ASP A 11 -15.22 -40.81 -15.25
CA ASP A 11 -13.84 -40.86 -15.72
C ASP A 11 -12.82 -40.39 -14.64
N LEU A 12 -11.53 -40.46 -15.00
CA LEU A 12 -10.41 -40.01 -14.15
C LEU A 12 -10.47 -38.50 -13.88
N TYR A 13 -11.12 -37.74 -14.74
CA TYR A 13 -11.29 -36.31 -14.59
C TYR A 13 -12.27 -36.03 -13.43
N ASP A 14 -13.40 -36.71 -13.36
CA ASP A 14 -14.34 -36.59 -12.23
C ASP A 14 -13.69 -36.96 -10.89
N LEU A 15 -12.79 -37.96 -10.90
CA LEU A 15 -12.03 -38.37 -9.72
C LEU A 15 -11.00 -37.31 -9.30
N ALA A 16 -10.22 -36.78 -10.26
CA ALA A 16 -9.16 -35.80 -10.00
C ALA A 16 -9.69 -34.51 -9.33
N PHE A 17 -10.96 -34.17 -9.56
CA PHE A 17 -11.59 -32.97 -9.05
C PHE A 17 -12.63 -33.20 -7.95
N HIS A 18 -12.80 -34.44 -7.49
CA HIS A 18 -13.81 -34.82 -6.51
C HIS A 18 -13.70 -34.04 -5.19
N ASP A 19 -12.49 -33.97 -4.63
CA ASP A 19 -12.21 -33.25 -3.40
C ASP A 19 -10.83 -32.55 -3.45
N ASN A 20 -10.56 -31.71 -2.46
CA ASN A 20 -9.32 -30.92 -2.41
C ASN A 20 -8.06 -31.79 -2.28
N SER A 21 -8.15 -32.95 -1.61
CA SER A 21 -7.00 -33.82 -1.41
C SER A 21 -6.57 -34.48 -2.72
N THR A 22 -7.53 -34.90 -3.54
CA THR A 22 -7.25 -35.47 -4.87
C THR A 22 -6.76 -34.40 -5.84
N ARG A 23 -7.21 -33.15 -5.73
CA ARG A 23 -6.69 -32.05 -6.56
C ARG A 23 -5.24 -31.71 -6.28
N ASN A 24 -4.80 -31.75 -5.02
CA ASN A 24 -3.39 -31.51 -4.68
C ASN A 24 -2.46 -32.56 -5.32
N THR A 25 -2.98 -33.74 -5.69
CA THR A 25 -2.18 -34.74 -6.42
C THR A 25 -1.80 -34.28 -7.83
N LEU A 26 -2.50 -33.30 -8.41
CA LEU A 26 -2.14 -32.69 -9.69
C LEU A 26 -0.79 -31.97 -9.65
N GLU A 27 -0.27 -31.60 -8.48
CA GLU A 27 1.09 -31.04 -8.35
C GLU A 27 2.18 -32.03 -8.79
N TYR A 28 1.85 -33.33 -8.74
CA TYR A 28 2.76 -34.45 -9.02
C TYR A 28 2.38 -35.21 -10.30
N ILE A 29 1.42 -34.70 -11.08
CA ILE A 29 1.01 -35.36 -12.33
C ILE A 29 2.14 -35.29 -13.36
N ASP A 30 2.41 -36.41 -14.01
CA ASP A 30 3.35 -36.44 -15.13
C ASP A 30 2.69 -35.97 -16.44
N ALA A 31 3.53 -35.76 -17.46
CA ALA A 31 3.07 -35.30 -18.76
C ALA A 31 2.09 -36.28 -19.43
N GLU A 32 2.29 -37.59 -19.30
CA GLU A 32 1.47 -38.60 -19.98
C GLU A 32 0.04 -38.59 -19.43
N ASN A 33 -0.09 -38.60 -18.10
CA ASN A 33 -1.36 -38.58 -17.40
C ASN A 33 -2.09 -37.25 -17.61
N LEU A 34 -1.37 -36.11 -17.60
CA LEU A 34 -1.98 -34.82 -17.92
C LEU A 34 -2.53 -34.81 -19.34
N GLN A 35 -1.76 -35.28 -20.32
CA GLN A 35 -2.23 -35.34 -21.71
C GLN A 35 -3.46 -36.25 -21.85
N GLY A 36 -3.52 -37.36 -21.09
CA GLY A 36 -4.72 -38.19 -20.98
C GLY A 36 -5.95 -37.42 -20.49
N LEU A 37 -5.81 -36.60 -19.44
CA LEU A 37 -6.91 -35.75 -18.93
C LEU A 37 -7.35 -34.70 -19.95
N LEU A 38 -6.39 -34.06 -20.63
CA LEU A 38 -6.68 -33.04 -21.64
C LEU A 38 -7.35 -33.63 -22.89
N LEU A 39 -7.05 -34.88 -23.25
CA LEU A 39 -7.73 -35.57 -24.36
C LEU A 39 -9.20 -35.88 -24.05
N LEU A 40 -9.56 -36.07 -22.78
CA LEU A 40 -10.92 -36.40 -22.36
C LEU A 40 -11.87 -35.20 -22.40
N LYS A 41 -11.43 -34.04 -21.91
CA LYS A 41 -12.29 -32.85 -21.76
C LYS A 41 -11.81 -31.62 -22.53
N GLY A 42 -10.59 -31.62 -23.04
CA GLY A 42 -9.97 -30.45 -23.67
C GLY A 42 -9.31 -29.50 -22.67
N VAL A 43 -8.47 -28.60 -23.18
CA VAL A 43 -7.69 -27.64 -22.36
C VAL A 43 -8.60 -26.60 -21.71
N GLU A 44 -9.63 -26.16 -22.43
CA GLU A 44 -10.55 -25.13 -21.94
C GLU A 44 -11.31 -25.59 -20.69
N ASP A 45 -11.99 -26.73 -20.76
CA ASP A 45 -12.78 -27.26 -19.65
C ASP A 45 -11.87 -27.64 -18.47
N PHE A 46 -10.73 -28.27 -18.73
CA PHE A 46 -9.73 -28.56 -17.70
C PHE A 46 -9.27 -27.29 -16.98
N THR A 47 -8.89 -26.25 -17.73
CA THR A 47 -8.40 -24.98 -17.17
C THR A 47 -9.47 -24.30 -16.33
N LYS A 48 -10.72 -24.21 -16.83
CA LYS A 48 -11.84 -23.63 -16.08
C LYS A 48 -12.07 -24.38 -14.78
N HIS A 49 -12.06 -25.71 -14.83
CA HIS A 49 -12.36 -26.54 -13.67
C HIS A 49 -11.28 -26.47 -12.58
N VAL A 50 -10.01 -26.36 -12.96
CA VAL A 50 -8.93 -26.05 -12.03
C VAL A 50 -9.16 -24.68 -11.38
N LEU A 51 -9.40 -23.63 -12.19
CA LEU A 51 -9.48 -22.25 -11.72
C LEU A 51 -10.79 -21.87 -11.00
N ASP A 52 -11.87 -22.63 -11.21
CA ASP A 52 -13.16 -22.44 -10.52
C ASP A 52 -13.29 -23.25 -9.23
N SER A 53 -12.24 -23.99 -8.83
CA SER A 53 -12.23 -24.73 -7.57
C SER A 53 -12.45 -23.80 -6.35
N ASN A 54 -13.12 -24.31 -5.31
CA ASN A 54 -13.74 -23.57 -4.18
C ASN A 54 -12.83 -22.64 -3.35
N TYR A 55 -11.54 -22.50 -3.69
CA TYR A 55 -10.54 -21.75 -2.93
C TYR A 55 -9.86 -20.65 -3.75
N SER A 56 -10.62 -19.86 -4.53
CA SER A 56 -10.11 -18.69 -5.27
C SER A 56 -9.11 -19.02 -6.40
N VAL A 57 -9.11 -18.18 -7.45
CA VAL A 57 -8.12 -18.22 -8.54
C VAL A 57 -6.68 -18.19 -7.99
N ASN A 58 -6.48 -17.58 -6.82
CA ASN A 58 -5.16 -17.39 -6.21
C ASN A 58 -4.52 -18.68 -5.68
N SER A 59 -5.30 -19.70 -5.32
CA SER A 59 -4.74 -20.99 -4.93
C SER A 59 -4.56 -21.93 -6.12
N ALA A 60 -5.42 -21.81 -7.13
CA ALA A 60 -5.43 -22.68 -8.31
C ALA A 60 -4.43 -22.27 -9.39
N PHE A 61 -4.17 -20.96 -9.55
CA PHE A 61 -3.23 -20.47 -10.56
C PHE A 61 -1.76 -20.85 -10.29
N PRO A 62 -1.26 -20.89 -9.04
CA PRO A 62 0.04 -21.47 -8.72
C PRO A 62 0.20 -22.91 -9.23
N LEU A 63 -0.82 -23.77 -9.03
CA LEU A 63 -0.82 -25.14 -9.53
C LEU A 63 -0.66 -25.17 -11.06
N MET A 64 -1.46 -24.36 -11.77
CA MET A 64 -1.35 -24.25 -13.23
C MET A 64 0.04 -23.81 -13.66
N SER A 65 0.50 -22.65 -13.17
CA SER A 65 1.73 -21.99 -13.60
C SER A 65 3.01 -22.76 -13.26
N HIS A 66 3.12 -23.32 -12.06
CA HIS A 66 4.35 -24.00 -11.62
C HIS A 66 4.43 -25.45 -12.10
N HIS A 67 3.30 -26.16 -12.14
CA HIS A 67 3.31 -27.63 -12.30
C HIS A 67 2.75 -28.09 -13.65
N LEU A 68 1.69 -27.45 -14.16
CA LEU A 68 0.92 -28.00 -15.28
C LEU A 68 1.30 -27.40 -16.64
N LEU A 69 1.55 -26.09 -16.71
CA LEU A 69 1.87 -25.41 -17.99
C LEU A 69 3.13 -25.96 -18.67
N GLN A 70 4.10 -26.47 -17.89
CA GLN A 70 5.33 -27.05 -18.44
C GLN A 70 5.11 -28.32 -19.27
N HIS A 71 3.95 -28.96 -19.12
CA HIS A 71 3.59 -30.20 -19.80
C HIS A 71 2.67 -29.96 -21.01
N LEU A 72 2.30 -28.70 -21.28
CA LEU A 72 1.49 -28.31 -22.42
C LEU A 72 2.35 -28.05 -23.66
N ASN A 73 1.84 -28.42 -24.84
CA ASN A 73 2.42 -28.00 -26.11
C ASN A 73 2.00 -26.58 -26.50
N GLU A 74 2.58 -26.01 -27.57
CA GLU A 74 2.33 -24.64 -28.01
C GLU A 74 0.84 -24.33 -28.27
N ASP A 75 0.12 -25.24 -28.90
CA ASP A 75 -1.31 -25.04 -29.20
C ASP A 75 -2.16 -25.11 -27.94
N GLN A 76 -1.81 -25.99 -27.00
CA GLN A 76 -2.46 -26.09 -25.69
C GLN A 76 -2.20 -24.84 -24.84
N ILE A 77 -0.99 -24.27 -24.88
CA ILE A 77 -0.69 -23.00 -24.21
C ILE A 77 -1.53 -21.86 -24.79
N LYS A 78 -1.71 -21.80 -26.11
CA LYS A 78 -2.58 -20.80 -26.75
C LYS A 78 -4.03 -20.95 -26.31
N GLN A 79 -4.55 -22.18 -26.25
CA GLN A 79 -5.90 -22.46 -25.73
C GLN A 79 -6.04 -22.08 -24.25
N PHE A 80 -5.02 -22.34 -23.43
CA PHE A 80 -4.98 -21.91 -22.04
C PHE A 80 -5.09 -20.38 -21.93
N VAL A 81 -4.27 -19.63 -22.69
CA VAL A 81 -4.29 -18.17 -22.70
C VAL A 81 -5.65 -17.63 -23.11
N GLN A 82 -6.24 -18.17 -24.18
CA GLN A 82 -7.59 -17.81 -24.63
C GLN A 82 -8.65 -18.08 -23.54
N THR A 83 -8.48 -19.17 -22.78
CA THR A 83 -9.42 -19.54 -21.71
C THR A 83 -9.33 -18.57 -20.54
N ILE A 84 -8.11 -18.19 -20.12
CA ILE A 84 -7.95 -17.27 -18.97
C ILE A 84 -8.31 -15.83 -19.31
N THR A 85 -8.26 -15.43 -20.59
CA THR A 85 -8.70 -14.11 -21.08
C THR A 85 -10.15 -14.10 -21.58
N LEU A 86 -10.88 -15.22 -21.48
CA LEU A 86 -12.24 -15.30 -21.98
C LEU A 86 -13.17 -14.34 -21.20
N LYS A 87 -13.76 -13.38 -21.93
CA LYS A 87 -14.76 -12.44 -21.41
C LYS A 87 -16.13 -13.14 -21.31
N ASN A 88 -16.99 -12.68 -20.39
CA ASN A 88 -18.37 -13.17 -20.20
C ASN A 88 -18.51 -14.60 -19.64
N ASN A 89 -17.51 -15.08 -18.90
CA ASN A 89 -17.71 -16.33 -18.17
C ASN A 89 -18.74 -16.11 -17.05
N LYS A 90 -19.54 -17.12 -16.70
CA LYS A 90 -20.51 -17.02 -15.61
C LYS A 90 -19.97 -17.80 -14.42
N LYS A 91 -19.79 -17.13 -13.28
CA LYS A 91 -19.41 -17.82 -12.04
C LYS A 91 -20.69 -18.21 -11.30
N LYS A 92 -20.79 -19.49 -10.94
CA LYS A 92 -21.74 -19.96 -9.94
C LYS A 92 -21.22 -19.51 -8.57
N ILE A 93 -21.90 -18.58 -7.93
CA ILE A 93 -21.61 -18.18 -6.55
C ILE A 93 -22.62 -18.85 -5.63
N ARG A 94 -22.15 -19.34 -4.48
CA ARG A 94 -22.96 -19.99 -3.44
C ARG A 94 -22.88 -19.18 -2.16
N SER A 95 -23.97 -19.11 -1.40
CA SER A 95 -23.98 -18.52 -0.06
C SER A 95 -22.98 -19.25 0.84
N SER A 96 -22.23 -18.50 1.65
CA SER A 96 -21.31 -19.05 2.66
C SER A 96 -22.05 -19.81 3.77
N MET A 97 -23.33 -19.49 3.96
CA MET A 97 -24.21 -20.10 4.95
C MET A 97 -25.17 -21.07 4.27
N THR A 98 -25.42 -22.20 4.92
CA THR A 98 -26.47 -23.17 4.58
C THR A 98 -27.41 -23.26 5.79
N VAL A 99 -28.71 -23.17 5.54
CA VAL A 99 -29.75 -23.27 6.57
C VAL A 99 -30.35 -24.67 6.49
N THR A 100 -30.26 -25.45 7.56
CA THR A 100 -30.90 -26.76 7.64
C THR A 100 -32.25 -26.63 8.34
N ILE A 101 -33.31 -27.08 7.69
CA ILE A 101 -34.66 -27.12 8.29
C ILE A 101 -35.20 -28.55 8.31
N PRO A 102 -35.97 -28.94 9.35
CA PRO A 102 -36.74 -30.17 9.32
C PRO A 102 -37.78 -30.07 8.20
N HIS A 103 -38.11 -31.20 7.55
CA HIS A 103 -39.01 -31.23 6.38
C HIS A 103 -40.27 -30.39 6.59
N VAL A 104 -40.33 -29.22 5.93
CA VAL A 104 -41.47 -28.30 6.01
C VAL A 104 -42.48 -28.73 4.96
N ALA A 105 -43.73 -28.96 5.36
CA ALA A 105 -44.81 -29.32 4.43
C ALA A 105 -45.27 -28.16 3.54
N ASP A 106 -44.89 -26.92 3.89
CA ASP A 106 -45.21 -25.68 3.20
C ASP A 106 -43.96 -25.02 2.58
N PRO A 107 -43.80 -25.09 1.24
CA PRO A 107 -42.69 -24.47 0.52
C PRO A 107 -42.59 -22.95 0.71
N GLU A 108 -43.71 -22.22 0.84
CA GLU A 108 -43.70 -20.75 0.96
C GLU A 108 -43.13 -20.30 2.31
N GLN A 109 -43.40 -21.05 3.38
CA GLN A 109 -42.85 -20.79 4.69
C GLN A 109 -41.34 -21.05 4.73
N ALA A 110 -40.87 -22.13 4.08
CA ALA A 110 -39.45 -22.46 3.99
C ALA A 110 -38.65 -21.40 3.22
N GLU A 111 -39.20 -20.90 2.10
CA GLU A 111 -38.62 -19.82 1.31
C GLU A 111 -38.53 -18.50 2.09
N SER A 112 -39.60 -18.12 2.80
CA SER A 112 -39.64 -16.89 3.61
C SER A 112 -38.59 -16.91 4.73
N ILE A 113 -38.45 -18.06 5.40
CA ILE A 113 -37.40 -18.27 6.41
C ILE A 113 -36.02 -18.17 5.76
N ALA A 114 -35.78 -18.85 4.65
CA ALA A 114 -34.50 -18.81 3.96
C ALA A 114 -34.11 -17.39 3.49
N LEU A 115 -35.03 -16.62 2.91
CA LEU A 115 -34.76 -15.25 2.46
C LEU A 115 -34.40 -14.30 3.62
N SER A 116 -34.94 -14.52 4.82
CA SER A 116 -34.53 -13.75 6.01
C SER A 116 -33.06 -13.96 6.38
N PHE A 117 -32.49 -15.12 6.02
CA PHE A 117 -31.09 -15.46 6.21
C PHE A 117 -30.20 -15.08 5.02
N PHE A 118 -30.79 -14.76 3.87
CA PHE A 118 -30.09 -14.41 2.62
C PHE A 118 -30.59 -13.07 2.05
N PRO A 119 -30.41 -11.93 2.74
CA PRO A 119 -31.07 -10.66 2.40
C PRO A 119 -30.68 -10.07 1.03
N GLU A 120 -29.53 -10.48 0.48
CA GLU A 120 -29.05 -10.05 -0.83
C GLU A 120 -29.49 -10.99 -1.98
N TRP A 121 -30.17 -12.09 -1.66
CA TRP A 121 -30.55 -13.15 -2.58
C TRP A 121 -32.05 -13.18 -2.83
N THR A 122 -32.43 -13.63 -4.02
CA THR A 122 -33.82 -13.71 -4.46
C THR A 122 -34.34 -15.13 -4.31
N LYS A 123 -35.66 -15.31 -4.37
CA LYS A 123 -36.30 -16.62 -4.32
C LYS A 123 -35.78 -17.56 -5.40
N ASP A 124 -35.50 -17.03 -6.59
CA ASP A 124 -35.01 -17.80 -7.74
C ASP A 124 -33.56 -18.29 -7.54
N ASP A 125 -32.84 -17.76 -6.55
CA ASP A 125 -31.49 -18.18 -6.21
C ASP A 125 -31.48 -19.32 -5.17
N LEU A 126 -32.61 -19.70 -4.56
CA LEU A 126 -32.62 -20.70 -3.49
C LEU A 126 -32.56 -22.14 -4.01
N VAL A 127 -31.65 -22.93 -3.45
CA VAL A 127 -31.47 -24.35 -3.72
C VAL A 127 -31.87 -25.17 -2.50
N PHE A 128 -32.77 -26.12 -2.71
CA PHE A 128 -33.27 -27.05 -1.70
C PHE A 128 -32.66 -28.42 -1.93
N ASP A 129 -31.80 -28.84 -1.01
CA ASP A 129 -31.06 -30.09 -1.06
C ASP A 129 -31.56 -31.04 0.02
N ASP A 130 -32.44 -31.96 -0.37
CA ASP A 130 -33.01 -32.98 0.52
C ASP A 130 -31.93 -33.99 0.93
N GLN A 131 -31.72 -34.12 2.24
CA GLN A 131 -30.69 -34.99 2.80
C GLN A 131 -31.18 -36.44 2.99
N GLY A 132 -32.44 -36.74 2.65
CA GLY A 132 -33.00 -38.10 2.74
C GLY A 132 -33.19 -38.62 4.17
N ASN A 133 -32.87 -37.81 5.18
CA ASN A 133 -33.04 -38.11 6.60
C ASN A 133 -34.16 -37.28 7.26
N GLY A 134 -35.02 -36.67 6.45
CA GLY A 134 -36.11 -35.79 6.90
C GLY A 134 -35.70 -34.34 7.16
N THR A 135 -34.51 -33.92 6.71
CA THR A 135 -34.10 -32.51 6.70
C THR A 135 -33.77 -32.03 5.29
N THR A 136 -33.98 -30.74 5.06
CA THR A 136 -33.64 -30.06 3.81
C THR A 136 -32.59 -28.99 4.11
N ASN A 137 -31.47 -29.04 3.39
CA ASN A 137 -30.48 -27.98 3.39
C ASN A 137 -30.89 -26.92 2.36
N ILE A 138 -30.98 -25.68 2.78
CA ILE A 138 -31.26 -24.53 1.91
C ILE A 138 -30.02 -23.65 1.84
N TYR A 139 -29.59 -23.36 0.64
CA TYR A 139 -28.54 -22.38 0.36
C TYR A 139 -28.93 -21.56 -0.85
N ALA A 140 -28.33 -20.38 -1.00
CA ALA A 140 -28.54 -19.56 -2.18
C ALA A 140 -27.41 -19.78 -3.19
N GLU A 141 -27.73 -19.79 -4.46
CA GLU A 141 -26.80 -20.00 -5.55
C GLU A 141 -27.28 -19.27 -6.81
N ARG A 142 -26.38 -18.53 -7.47
CA ARG A 142 -26.71 -17.84 -8.72
C ARG A 142 -25.53 -17.74 -9.67
N LEU A 143 -25.83 -17.54 -10.96
CA LEU A 143 -24.83 -17.24 -11.97
C LEU A 143 -24.63 -15.72 -12.07
N VAL A 144 -23.43 -15.25 -11.73
CA VAL A 144 -23.04 -13.84 -11.94
C VAL A 144 -22.06 -13.71 -13.10
N PRO A 145 -22.10 -12.60 -13.85
CA PRO A 145 -21.01 -12.26 -14.77
C PRO A 145 -19.68 -12.28 -14.02
N LYS A 146 -18.74 -13.08 -14.52
CA LYS A 146 -17.37 -13.17 -14.02
C LYS A 146 -16.47 -12.34 -14.94
N ARG A 147 -15.53 -11.62 -14.34
CA ARG A 147 -14.38 -11.09 -15.08
C ARG A 147 -13.55 -12.27 -15.62
N SER A 148 -12.66 -12.01 -16.57
CA SER A 148 -11.73 -13.06 -17.00
C SER A 148 -10.89 -13.56 -15.81
N TYR A 149 -10.45 -14.82 -15.84
CA TYR A 149 -9.58 -15.37 -14.80
C TYR A 149 -8.27 -14.57 -14.66
N TRP A 150 -7.79 -14.05 -15.80
CA TRP A 150 -6.61 -13.20 -15.83
C TRP A 150 -6.83 -11.88 -15.05
N THR A 151 -7.98 -11.24 -15.21
CA THR A 151 -8.34 -10.05 -14.43
C THR A 151 -8.45 -10.35 -12.93
N ASP A 152 -9.07 -11.48 -12.56
CA ASP A 152 -9.19 -11.89 -11.15
C ASP A 152 -7.81 -12.14 -10.51
N LEU A 153 -6.88 -12.73 -11.27
CA LEU A 153 -5.51 -12.96 -10.84
C LEU A 153 -4.74 -11.64 -10.66
N ILE A 154 -4.76 -10.75 -11.66
CA ILE A 154 -4.09 -9.45 -11.57
C ILE A 154 -4.68 -8.61 -10.43
N GLY A 155 -6.00 -8.59 -10.29
CA GLY A 155 -6.69 -7.91 -9.18
C GLY A 155 -6.36 -8.47 -7.80
N SER A 156 -6.08 -9.76 -7.71
CA SER A 156 -5.65 -10.39 -6.47
C SER A 156 -4.19 -10.10 -6.13
N ALA A 157 -3.29 -10.16 -7.11
CA ALA A 157 -1.89 -9.74 -6.94
C ALA A 157 -1.82 -8.27 -6.47
N LEU A 158 -2.70 -7.42 -6.99
CA LEU A 158 -2.91 -6.05 -6.52
C LEU A 158 -3.38 -5.99 -5.06
N THR A 159 -4.43 -6.74 -4.71
CA THR A 159 -4.98 -6.74 -3.33
C THR A 159 -3.94 -7.25 -2.31
N ALA A 160 -3.14 -8.24 -2.68
CA ALA A 160 -2.02 -8.72 -1.88
C ALA A 160 -0.92 -7.65 -1.72
N HIS A 161 -0.56 -6.95 -2.81
CA HIS A 161 0.37 -5.81 -2.77
C HIS A 161 -0.11 -4.67 -1.85
N TYR A 162 -1.42 -4.49 -1.72
CA TYR A 162 -2.04 -3.46 -0.88
C TYR A 162 -2.35 -3.94 0.56
N GLY A 163 -2.08 -5.19 0.96
CA GLY A 163 -2.32 -5.69 2.31
C GLY A 163 -1.40 -5.07 3.40
N ASN A 164 -1.85 -5.10 4.67
CA ASN A 164 -1.17 -4.51 5.86
C ASN A 164 0.25 -5.05 6.13
N LEU A 165 0.71 -6.07 5.40
CA LEU A 165 2.03 -6.66 5.62
C LEU A 165 3.09 -6.09 4.68
N GLY A 166 2.76 -5.24 3.70
CA GLY A 166 3.79 -4.59 2.84
C GLY A 166 4.63 -5.55 1.99
N PHE A 167 4.30 -6.85 2.01
CA PHE A 167 4.85 -7.85 1.13
C PHE A 167 3.74 -8.25 0.17
N VAL A 168 4.00 -8.09 -1.12
CA VAL A 168 3.35 -8.97 -2.10
C VAL A 168 3.62 -10.38 -1.60
N SER A 169 2.59 -11.23 -1.51
CA SER A 169 2.89 -12.65 -1.35
C SER A 169 3.78 -12.98 -2.54
N HIS A 170 5.08 -13.25 -2.30
CA HIS A 170 6.03 -13.48 -3.39
C HIS A 170 5.49 -14.55 -4.36
N GLY A 171 4.66 -15.47 -3.83
CA GLY A 171 3.88 -16.44 -4.59
C GLY A 171 3.09 -15.86 -5.77
N ASP A 172 2.26 -14.83 -5.59
CA ASP A 172 1.35 -14.37 -6.66
C ASP A 172 2.09 -13.80 -7.88
N VAL A 173 3.18 -13.05 -7.65
CA VAL A 173 4.03 -12.50 -8.72
C VAL A 173 4.89 -13.60 -9.36
N HIS A 174 5.37 -14.58 -8.58
CA HIS A 174 6.11 -15.72 -9.13
C HIS A 174 5.23 -16.57 -10.06
N CYS A 175 3.95 -16.77 -9.73
CA CYS A 175 3.03 -17.49 -10.62
C CYS A 175 2.87 -16.81 -11.98
N ILE A 176 2.77 -15.48 -11.99
CA ILE A 176 2.71 -14.70 -13.24
C ILE A 176 4.00 -14.93 -14.03
N PHE A 177 5.16 -14.88 -13.38
CA PHE A 177 6.45 -15.10 -14.05
C PHE A 177 6.59 -16.51 -14.62
N ASP A 178 6.18 -17.54 -13.88
CA ASP A 178 6.25 -18.92 -14.34
C ASP A 178 5.26 -19.18 -15.48
N CYS A 179 4.11 -18.52 -15.48
CA CYS A 179 3.22 -18.48 -16.65
C CYS A 179 3.91 -17.84 -17.86
N LEU A 180 4.54 -16.66 -17.68
CA LEU A 180 5.21 -15.93 -18.76
C LEU A 180 6.30 -16.77 -19.43
N LYS A 181 7.11 -17.51 -18.67
CA LYS A 181 8.15 -18.41 -19.22
C LYS A 181 7.62 -19.46 -20.21
N ARG A 182 6.33 -19.75 -20.20
CA ARG A 182 5.71 -20.83 -21.00
C ARG A 182 4.90 -20.31 -22.17
N VAL A 183 4.55 -19.03 -22.20
CA VAL A 183 3.77 -18.43 -23.30
C VAL A 183 4.70 -17.83 -24.35
N ASP A 184 4.28 -17.88 -25.61
CA ASP A 184 5.00 -17.21 -26.68
C ASP A 184 4.78 -15.68 -26.64
N ASP A 185 5.55 -14.95 -27.45
CA ASP A 185 5.49 -13.49 -27.55
C ASP A 185 4.09 -12.98 -27.94
N TYR A 186 3.36 -13.74 -28.77
CA TYR A 186 2.01 -13.39 -29.19
C TYR A 186 1.01 -13.51 -28.03
N SER A 187 1.04 -14.61 -27.30
CA SER A 187 0.20 -14.87 -26.12
C SER A 187 0.53 -13.91 -24.97
N ALA A 188 1.81 -13.65 -24.68
CA ALA A 188 2.20 -12.66 -23.66
C ALA A 188 1.68 -11.25 -24.01
N LYS A 189 1.72 -10.88 -25.30
CA LYS A 189 1.12 -9.63 -25.78
C LYS A 189 -0.39 -9.61 -25.59
N GLN A 190 -1.11 -10.71 -25.85
CA GLN A 190 -2.54 -10.78 -25.57
C GLN A 190 -2.86 -10.54 -24.08
N LEU A 191 -2.05 -11.10 -23.17
CA LEU A 191 -2.24 -10.90 -21.73
C LEU A 191 -2.04 -9.44 -21.30
N LEU A 192 -1.06 -8.74 -21.89
CA LEU A 192 -0.78 -7.31 -21.64
C LEU A 192 -1.84 -6.37 -22.24
N LEU A 193 -2.41 -6.75 -23.37
CA LEU A 193 -3.46 -5.99 -24.06
C LEU A 193 -4.87 -6.42 -23.68
N HIS A 194 -5.02 -7.26 -22.65
CA HIS A 194 -6.35 -7.68 -22.20
C HIS A 194 -7.13 -6.50 -21.62
N GLU A 195 -8.37 -6.37 -22.07
CA GLU A 195 -9.28 -5.30 -21.69
C GLU A 195 -10.52 -5.88 -21.01
N GLU A 196 -11.09 -5.15 -20.06
CA GLU A 196 -12.43 -5.39 -19.53
C GLU A 196 -13.30 -4.16 -19.81
N ASP A 197 -14.50 -4.08 -19.22
CA ASP A 197 -15.45 -2.98 -19.47
C ASP A 197 -14.87 -1.58 -19.25
N ASN A 198 -13.88 -1.46 -18.34
CA ASN A 198 -13.24 -0.20 -17.99
C ASN A 198 -11.89 0.03 -18.72
N GLY A 199 -11.55 -0.78 -19.72
CA GLY A 199 -10.30 -0.69 -20.49
C GLY A 199 -9.23 -1.70 -20.06
N PHE A 200 -7.96 -1.38 -20.35
CA PHE A 200 -6.83 -2.29 -20.07
C PHE A 200 -6.68 -2.60 -18.60
N ILE A 201 -6.63 -3.89 -18.26
CA ILE A 201 -6.50 -4.33 -16.85
C ILE A 201 -5.10 -4.07 -16.26
N MET A 202 -4.13 -3.77 -17.12
CA MET A 202 -2.76 -3.43 -16.74
C MET A 202 -2.61 -1.99 -16.21
N ILE A 203 -3.61 -1.13 -16.43
CA ILE A 203 -3.58 0.25 -15.92
C ILE A 203 -3.55 0.29 -14.38
N PRO A 204 -4.47 -0.39 -13.66
CA PRO A 204 -4.42 -0.44 -12.21
C PRO A 204 -3.41 -1.46 -11.66
N ALA A 205 -2.75 -2.25 -12.51
CA ALA A 205 -1.78 -3.28 -12.11
C ALA A 205 -0.49 -2.64 -11.57
N SER A 206 0.22 -3.38 -10.71
CA SER A 206 1.49 -2.87 -10.19
C SER A 206 2.50 -2.68 -11.31
N GLN A 207 3.18 -1.53 -11.35
CA GLN A 207 4.17 -1.22 -12.37
C GLN A 207 5.29 -2.25 -12.42
N GLN A 208 5.60 -2.93 -11.30
CA GLN A 208 6.56 -4.03 -11.29
C GLN A 208 6.09 -5.19 -12.18
N ILE A 209 4.83 -5.58 -12.08
CA ILE A 209 4.25 -6.66 -12.91
C ILE A 209 4.23 -6.22 -14.38
N VAL A 210 3.80 -4.98 -14.65
CA VAL A 210 3.74 -4.43 -16.02
C VAL A 210 5.12 -4.43 -16.67
N GLN A 211 6.14 -3.93 -15.96
CA GLN A 211 7.52 -3.88 -16.46
C GLN A 211 8.11 -5.28 -16.66
N LEU A 212 7.84 -6.23 -15.76
CA LEU A 212 8.29 -7.62 -15.88
C LEU A 212 7.65 -8.31 -17.09
N MET A 213 6.35 -8.13 -17.30
CA MET A 213 5.63 -8.66 -18.45
C MET A 213 6.15 -8.06 -19.76
N LEU A 214 6.39 -6.74 -19.81
CA LEU A 214 6.99 -6.09 -20.98
C LEU A 214 8.39 -6.63 -21.28
N ALA A 215 9.23 -6.80 -20.25
CA ALA A 215 10.59 -7.31 -20.42
C ALA A 215 10.64 -8.73 -20.99
N HIS A 216 9.55 -9.50 -20.89
CA HIS A 216 9.43 -10.83 -21.48
C HIS A 216 9.16 -10.78 -23.00
N LEU A 217 8.63 -9.68 -23.52
CA LEU A 217 8.36 -9.51 -24.93
C LEU A 217 9.63 -9.16 -25.72
N SER A 218 9.63 -9.54 -27.00
CA SER A 218 10.54 -8.99 -28.00
C SER A 218 10.40 -7.46 -28.08
N GLN A 219 11.47 -6.78 -28.49
CA GLN A 219 11.48 -5.32 -28.59
C GLN A 219 10.36 -4.79 -29.51
N GLU A 220 10.08 -5.50 -30.61
CA GLU A 220 8.98 -5.14 -31.52
C GLU A 220 7.62 -5.21 -30.83
N SER A 221 7.34 -6.31 -30.11
CA SER A 221 6.08 -6.46 -29.38
C SER A 221 5.96 -5.51 -28.20
N GLN A 222 7.06 -5.16 -27.51
CA GLN A 222 7.04 -4.11 -26.49
C GLN A 222 6.58 -2.78 -27.06
N GLU A 223 7.13 -2.36 -28.21
CA GLU A 223 6.75 -1.10 -28.84
C GLU A 223 5.34 -1.13 -29.41
N GLU A 224 4.87 -2.28 -29.91
CA GLU A 224 3.46 -2.46 -30.31
C GLU A 224 2.52 -2.30 -29.11
N VAL A 225 2.79 -2.99 -27.99
CA VAL A 225 1.96 -2.90 -26.77
C VAL A 225 1.88 -1.47 -26.27
N LYS A 226 3.03 -0.79 -26.11
CA LYS A 226 3.10 0.61 -25.67
C LYS A 226 2.30 1.53 -26.61
N ARG A 227 2.37 1.30 -27.93
CA ARG A 227 1.63 2.09 -28.92
C ARG A 227 0.12 1.86 -28.80
N GLN A 228 -0.32 0.64 -28.55
CA GLN A 228 -1.74 0.31 -28.34
C GLN A 228 -2.27 0.96 -27.06
N TRP A 229 -1.53 0.89 -25.96
CA TRP A 229 -1.89 1.61 -24.73
C TRP A 229 -1.94 3.11 -24.95
N LYS A 230 -0.91 3.69 -25.60
CA LYS A 230 -0.89 5.13 -25.92
C LYS A 230 -2.12 5.54 -26.73
N LYS A 231 -2.58 4.70 -27.66
CA LYS A 231 -3.70 5.02 -28.56
C LYS A 231 -5.07 4.79 -27.93
N ASN A 232 -5.23 3.70 -27.18
CA ASN A 232 -6.55 3.18 -26.79
C ASN A 232 -6.80 3.21 -25.28
N ALA A 233 -5.83 3.59 -24.45
CA ALA A 233 -6.07 3.70 -23.01
C ALA A 233 -7.23 4.69 -22.76
N PRO A 234 -8.17 4.34 -21.87
CA PRO A 234 -9.27 5.21 -21.52
C PRO A 234 -8.77 6.46 -20.76
N PRO A 235 -9.61 7.49 -20.58
CA PRO A 235 -9.27 8.64 -19.75
C PRO A 235 -8.94 8.25 -18.29
N MET A 236 -8.02 8.97 -17.66
CA MET A 236 -7.58 8.70 -16.28
C MET A 236 -8.72 8.75 -15.24
N ASN A 237 -9.73 9.61 -15.46
CA ASN A 237 -10.85 9.77 -14.53
C ASN A 237 -11.74 8.53 -14.45
N THR A 238 -11.62 7.59 -15.40
CA THR A 238 -12.28 6.28 -15.32
C THR A 238 -11.87 5.50 -14.06
N PHE A 239 -10.65 5.72 -13.55
CA PHE A 239 -10.12 4.96 -12.41
C PHE A 239 -9.98 5.76 -11.12
N LEU A 240 -9.93 7.09 -11.19
CA LEU A 240 -9.53 7.98 -10.10
C LEU A 240 -10.71 8.53 -9.28
N ALA A 241 -11.74 7.71 -9.04
CA ALA A 241 -12.87 8.11 -8.21
C ALA A 241 -12.51 8.05 -6.72
N LEU A 242 -12.51 9.20 -6.05
CA LEU A 242 -12.39 9.31 -4.60
C LEU A 242 -13.77 9.10 -3.96
N THR A 243 -14.07 7.87 -3.52
CA THR A 243 -15.42 7.46 -3.10
C THR A 243 -15.60 7.22 -1.61
N SER A 244 -14.54 7.28 -0.77
CA SER A 244 -14.68 7.01 0.66
C SER A 244 -13.71 7.80 1.55
N VAL A 245 -14.12 7.96 2.82
CA VAL A 245 -13.43 8.68 3.91
C VAL A 245 -12.23 7.90 4.45
N GLU A 246 -12.14 6.60 4.17
CA GLU A 246 -11.02 5.77 4.61
C GLU A 246 -9.83 5.99 3.67
N ASN A 247 -9.12 7.10 3.91
CA ASN A 247 -7.80 7.44 3.38
C ASN A 247 -6.75 6.40 3.82
N ASN A 248 -6.89 5.19 3.31
CA ASN A 248 -6.05 4.04 3.61
C ASN A 248 -4.91 3.99 2.57
N ILE A 249 -3.72 3.58 3.01
CA ILE A 249 -2.52 3.38 2.17
C ILE A 249 -2.82 2.56 0.91
N LYS A 250 -3.83 1.68 0.96
CA LYS A 250 -4.29 0.89 -0.20
C LYS A 250 -4.75 1.74 -1.37
N PHE A 251 -5.60 2.73 -1.13
CA PHE A 251 -6.11 3.61 -2.19
C PHE A 251 -5.01 4.51 -2.72
N ALA A 252 -4.16 5.04 -1.84
CA ALA A 252 -3.00 5.83 -2.24
C ALA A 252 -2.06 5.04 -3.16
N ARG A 253 -1.76 3.78 -2.85
CA ARG A 253 -0.97 2.92 -3.74
C ARG A 253 -1.70 2.61 -5.04
N TYR A 254 -2.99 2.28 -4.99
CA TYR A 254 -3.79 2.06 -6.19
C TYR A 254 -3.76 3.25 -7.16
N TYR A 255 -3.97 4.47 -6.65
CA TYR A 255 -3.85 5.67 -7.47
C TYR A 255 -2.42 5.87 -7.98
N SER A 256 -1.41 5.58 -7.15
CA SER A 256 -0.01 5.70 -7.56
C SER A 256 0.31 4.83 -8.76
N GLU A 257 -0.13 3.57 -8.77
CA GLU A 257 0.11 2.63 -9.88
C GLU A 257 -0.55 3.10 -11.18
N ILE A 258 -1.77 3.64 -11.09
CA ILE A 258 -2.47 4.25 -12.24
C ILE A 258 -1.68 5.45 -12.76
N LEU A 259 -1.28 6.38 -11.90
CA LEU A 259 -0.56 7.59 -12.32
C LEU A 259 0.79 7.23 -12.96
N GLN A 260 1.52 6.28 -12.39
CA GLN A 260 2.77 5.80 -12.98
C GLN A 260 2.54 5.15 -14.36
N PHE A 261 1.46 4.38 -14.53
CA PHE A 261 1.11 3.80 -15.84
C PHE A 261 0.94 4.91 -16.89
N TYR A 262 0.13 5.93 -16.62
CA TYR A 262 -0.12 7.01 -17.58
C TYR A 262 1.12 7.87 -17.83
N LEU A 263 1.95 8.13 -16.83
CA LEU A 263 3.21 8.86 -17.02
C LEU A 263 4.19 8.09 -17.92
N ASN A 264 4.19 6.76 -17.85
CA ASN A 264 5.07 5.91 -18.67
C ASN A 264 4.53 5.65 -20.08
N TYR A 265 3.22 5.39 -20.20
CA TYR A 265 2.62 4.81 -21.41
C TYR A 265 1.46 5.61 -21.99
N GLY A 266 1.01 6.67 -21.30
CA GLY A 266 -0.10 7.51 -21.73
C GLY A 266 0.20 8.34 -22.98
N SER A 267 -0.87 8.77 -23.63
CA SER A 267 -0.79 9.76 -24.73
C SER A 267 -0.53 11.16 -24.22
N ASP A 268 -0.11 12.04 -25.14
CA ASP A 268 0.09 13.45 -24.86
C ASP A 268 -1.22 14.12 -24.38
N VAL A 269 -2.39 13.63 -24.83
CA VAL A 269 -3.72 14.06 -24.34
C VAL A 269 -3.94 13.63 -22.89
N HIS A 270 -3.55 12.41 -22.52
CA HIS A 270 -3.60 12.00 -21.12
C HIS A 270 -2.70 12.87 -20.26
N LEU A 271 -1.47 13.14 -20.74
CA LEU A 271 -0.52 13.97 -20.00
C LEU A 271 -1.01 15.42 -19.86
N SER A 272 -1.62 16.01 -20.89
CA SER A 272 -2.15 17.38 -20.79
C SER A 272 -3.27 17.53 -19.74
N ASP A 273 -4.02 16.46 -19.46
CA ASP A 273 -5.07 16.47 -18.44
C ASP A 273 -4.57 16.06 -17.05
N PHE A 274 -3.32 15.58 -16.94
CA PHE A 274 -2.78 14.95 -15.74
C PHE A 274 -2.86 15.84 -14.51
N VAL A 275 -2.28 17.04 -14.57
CA VAL A 275 -2.17 17.90 -13.39
C VAL A 275 -3.54 18.38 -12.95
N ASN A 276 -4.40 18.80 -13.87
CA ASN A 276 -5.76 19.25 -13.55
C ASN A 276 -6.56 18.15 -12.84
N LEU A 277 -6.41 16.91 -13.28
CA LEU A 277 -7.14 15.78 -12.71
C LEU A 277 -6.62 15.41 -11.33
N VAL A 278 -5.30 15.28 -11.15
CA VAL A 278 -4.73 14.85 -9.86
C VAL A 278 -4.79 15.92 -8.78
N THR A 279 -4.90 17.20 -9.17
CA THR A 279 -5.08 18.35 -8.27
C THR A 279 -6.54 18.77 -8.09
N MET A 280 -7.49 18.06 -8.71
CA MET A 280 -8.92 18.33 -8.54
C MET A 280 -9.33 18.13 -7.08
N LEU A 281 -9.96 19.16 -6.50
CA LEU A 281 -10.44 19.14 -5.13
C LEU A 281 -11.71 18.29 -5.01
N ASN A 282 -11.69 17.38 -4.04
CA ASN A 282 -12.79 16.52 -3.68
C ASN A 282 -13.10 16.73 -2.19
N GLN A 283 -14.38 16.89 -1.88
CA GLN A 283 -14.86 17.03 -0.51
C GLN A 283 -15.13 15.63 0.06
N ILE A 284 -14.42 15.24 1.12
CA ILE A 284 -14.58 13.93 1.77
C ILE A 284 -14.80 14.17 3.26
N GLY A 285 -16.07 14.10 3.69
CA GLY A 285 -16.45 14.55 5.03
C GLY A 285 -16.21 16.06 5.20
N GLU A 286 -15.53 16.45 6.26
CA GLU A 286 -15.19 17.85 6.57
C GLU A 286 -13.88 18.32 5.91
N GLU A 287 -13.10 17.42 5.31
CA GLU A 287 -11.76 17.72 4.77
C GLU A 287 -11.76 17.75 3.23
N GLN A 288 -10.89 18.60 2.66
CA GLN A 288 -10.64 18.64 1.22
C GLN A 288 -9.41 17.80 0.85
N PHE A 289 -9.55 16.99 -0.20
CA PHE A 289 -8.49 16.14 -0.71
C PHE A 289 -8.38 16.19 -2.22
N THR A 290 -7.18 15.95 -2.71
CA THR A 290 -6.90 15.68 -4.12
C THR A 290 -6.34 14.26 -4.22
N VAL A 291 -6.37 13.66 -5.42
CA VAL A 291 -5.71 12.36 -5.64
C VAL A 291 -4.23 12.47 -5.25
N TRP A 292 -3.60 13.59 -5.61
CA TRP A 292 -2.22 13.86 -5.26
C TRP A 292 -1.98 13.96 -3.76
N SER A 293 -2.86 14.63 -3.00
CA SER A 293 -2.70 14.71 -1.54
C SER A 293 -2.92 13.38 -0.83
N CYS A 294 -3.82 12.54 -1.34
CA CYS A 294 -4.02 11.19 -0.84
C CYS A 294 -2.73 10.35 -1.00
N ILE A 295 -2.10 10.39 -2.18
CA ILE A 295 -0.83 9.70 -2.45
C ILE A 295 0.28 10.26 -1.57
N PHE A 296 0.46 11.57 -1.57
CA PHE A 296 1.57 12.23 -0.88
C PHE A 296 1.53 12.02 0.63
N LYS A 297 0.35 12.05 1.24
CA LYS A 297 0.17 11.83 2.68
C LYS A 297 0.51 10.40 3.11
N ASN A 298 0.26 9.40 2.27
CA ASN A 298 0.28 8.00 2.67
C ASN A 298 1.46 7.18 2.09
N CYS A 299 1.96 7.56 0.91
CA CYS A 299 2.88 6.77 0.09
C CYS A 299 4.12 7.59 -0.30
N ASP A 300 5.05 7.74 0.64
CA ASP A 300 6.20 8.64 0.46
C ASP A 300 7.10 8.24 -0.72
N LYS A 301 7.33 6.93 -0.91
CA LYS A 301 8.20 6.43 -1.98
C LYS A 301 7.55 6.65 -3.35
N GLU A 302 6.30 6.23 -3.48
CA GLU A 302 5.52 6.31 -4.72
C GLU A 302 5.31 7.77 -5.14
N ALA A 303 5.09 8.69 -4.19
CA ALA A 303 5.03 10.12 -4.48
C ALA A 303 6.34 10.66 -5.06
N SER A 304 7.51 10.19 -4.59
CA SER A 304 8.82 10.59 -5.13
C SER A 304 9.00 10.09 -6.56
N GLU A 305 8.61 8.83 -6.82
CA GLU A 305 8.71 8.22 -8.14
C GLU A 305 7.82 8.95 -9.14
N ILE A 306 6.58 9.27 -8.77
CA ILE A 306 5.66 10.06 -9.60
C ILE A 306 6.24 11.45 -9.88
N LEU A 307 6.77 12.14 -8.85
CA LEU A 307 7.34 13.48 -9.03
C LEU A 307 8.56 13.47 -9.96
N LYS A 308 9.37 12.40 -9.90
CA LYS A 308 10.48 12.18 -10.82
C LYS A 308 9.99 12.00 -12.26
N LEU A 309 9.00 11.14 -12.47
CA LEU A 309 8.42 10.93 -13.80
C LEU A 309 7.78 12.21 -14.36
N VAL A 310 7.05 12.96 -13.53
CA VAL A 310 6.50 14.28 -13.91
C VAL A 310 7.62 15.23 -14.34
N SER A 311 8.73 15.26 -13.60
CA SER A 311 9.89 16.10 -13.94
C SER A 311 10.54 15.69 -15.28
N GLU A 312 10.62 14.39 -15.56
CA GLU A 312 11.11 13.86 -16.83
C GLU A 312 10.16 14.15 -18.01
N LYS A 313 8.87 14.38 -17.74
CA LYS A 313 7.83 14.70 -18.74
C LYS A 313 7.49 16.18 -18.82
N MET A 314 8.30 17.06 -18.23
CA MET A 314 8.04 18.51 -18.15
C MET A 314 7.85 19.16 -19.54
N GLU A 315 8.50 18.67 -20.59
CA GLU A 315 8.32 19.21 -21.95
C GLU A 315 6.90 19.04 -22.49
N ILE A 316 6.20 17.98 -22.08
CA ILE A 316 4.83 17.68 -22.51
C ILE A 316 3.83 18.30 -21.54
N LEU A 317 4.05 18.12 -20.23
CA LEU A 317 3.17 18.63 -19.19
C LEU A 317 3.18 20.16 -19.13
N GLY A 318 4.32 20.77 -19.44
CA GLY A 318 4.51 22.19 -19.26
C GLY A 318 4.94 22.56 -17.85
N ARG A 319 5.72 23.63 -17.78
CA ARG A 319 6.34 24.12 -16.54
C ARG A 319 5.33 24.57 -15.49
N ASP A 320 4.26 25.25 -15.91
CA ASP A 320 3.28 25.80 -14.99
C ASP A 320 2.43 24.71 -14.34
N ASP A 321 2.13 23.64 -15.08
CA ASP A 321 1.42 22.47 -14.57
C ASP A 321 2.26 21.73 -13.52
N VAL A 322 3.57 21.54 -13.75
CA VAL A 322 4.48 20.96 -12.74
C VAL A 322 4.51 21.80 -11.46
N LYS A 323 4.46 23.13 -11.57
CA LYS A 323 4.33 24.01 -10.39
C LYS A 323 2.98 23.86 -9.72
N GLN A 324 1.88 23.83 -10.47
CA GLN A 324 0.53 23.67 -9.94
C GLN A 324 0.38 22.37 -9.13
N LEU A 325 1.06 21.30 -9.53
CA LEU A 325 1.10 20.04 -8.76
C LEU A 325 1.52 20.25 -7.30
N LEU A 326 2.41 21.21 -7.04
CA LEU A 326 2.93 21.52 -5.70
C LEU A 326 2.30 22.78 -5.07
N LEU A 327 1.74 23.67 -5.88
CA LEU A 327 1.24 24.98 -5.44
C LEU A 327 -0.29 25.11 -5.43
N HIS A 328 -1.04 24.12 -5.93
CA HIS A 328 -2.51 24.12 -5.79
C HIS A 328 -2.92 24.22 -4.32
N GLU A 329 -4.04 24.87 -4.05
CA GLU A 329 -4.48 25.12 -2.68
C GLU A 329 -5.41 24.02 -2.18
N ILE A 330 -5.19 23.58 -0.94
CA ILE A 330 -6.08 22.71 -0.19
C ILE A 330 -6.37 23.41 1.14
N ASP A 331 -7.64 23.59 1.49
CA ASP A 331 -8.05 24.36 2.66
C ASP A 331 -7.46 25.79 2.69
N GLN A 332 -7.35 26.44 1.51
CA GLN A 332 -6.73 27.77 1.33
C GLN A 332 -5.24 27.83 1.68
N ILE A 333 -4.58 26.68 1.81
CA ILE A 333 -3.14 26.57 2.09
C ILE A 333 -2.48 25.93 0.86
N PRO A 334 -1.39 26.50 0.33
CA PRO A 334 -0.64 25.87 -0.75
C PRO A 334 -0.22 24.45 -0.37
N PHE A 335 -0.48 23.50 -1.26
CA PHE A 335 -0.33 22.06 -1.01
C PHE A 335 1.02 21.69 -0.42
N ILE A 336 2.12 22.19 -0.98
CA ILE A 336 3.48 21.88 -0.49
C ILE A 336 3.71 22.36 0.95
N ILE A 337 3.04 23.44 1.37
CA ILE A 337 3.08 23.94 2.76
C ILE A 337 2.16 23.09 3.64
N LYS A 338 0.96 22.75 3.15
CA LYS A 338 0.03 21.85 3.86
C LYS A 338 0.67 20.48 4.12
N ALA A 339 1.48 19.97 3.21
CA ALA A 339 2.18 18.68 3.36
C ALA A 339 3.07 18.61 4.61
N VAL A 340 3.50 19.75 5.15
CA VAL A 340 4.24 19.85 6.42
C VAL A 340 3.41 19.35 7.60
N SER A 341 2.08 19.51 7.58
CA SER A 341 1.19 18.96 8.62
C SER A 341 1.03 17.44 8.55
N TRP A 342 1.54 16.79 7.51
CA TRP A 342 1.62 15.33 7.41
C TRP A 342 3.04 14.80 7.63
N GLY A 343 3.99 15.70 7.94
CA GLY A 343 5.39 15.36 8.17
C GLY A 343 6.17 15.02 6.91
N GLY A 344 5.73 15.50 5.74
CA GLY A 344 6.49 15.34 4.49
C GLY A 344 7.79 16.14 4.50
N ASP A 345 8.88 15.54 3.99
CA ASP A 345 10.15 16.26 3.78
C ASP A 345 10.06 17.12 2.51
N VAL A 346 9.52 18.33 2.66
CA VAL A 346 9.33 19.29 1.57
C VAL A 346 10.63 19.57 0.80
N ASP A 347 11.74 19.79 1.50
CA ASP A 347 13.00 20.13 0.85
C ASP A 347 13.51 18.97 -0.01
N ALA A 348 13.43 17.72 0.49
CA ALA A 348 13.82 16.55 -0.29
C ALA A 348 12.96 16.35 -1.56
N ARG A 349 11.67 16.70 -1.50
CA ARG A 349 10.78 16.64 -2.67
C ARG A 349 11.18 17.65 -3.73
N LEU A 350 11.58 18.83 -3.31
CA LEU A 350 12.01 19.88 -4.23
C LEU A 350 13.35 19.58 -4.90
N GLU A 351 14.22 18.78 -4.27
CA GLU A 351 15.45 18.28 -4.90
C GLU A 351 15.21 17.37 -6.12
N ILE A 352 14.00 16.80 -6.26
CA ILE A 352 13.63 15.97 -7.42
C ILE A 352 13.38 16.83 -8.67
N LEU A 353 12.97 18.09 -8.46
CA LEU A 353 12.55 18.98 -9.54
C LEU A 353 13.75 19.61 -10.25
N PRO A 354 13.58 20.04 -11.52
CA PRO A 354 14.53 20.92 -12.18
C PRO A 354 14.83 22.17 -11.36
N LYS A 355 16.08 22.60 -11.40
CA LYS A 355 16.62 23.69 -10.56
C LYS A 355 15.77 24.96 -10.64
N GLU A 356 15.31 25.33 -11.82
CA GLU A 356 14.55 26.55 -12.06
C GLU A 356 13.16 26.51 -11.40
N ILE A 357 12.49 25.35 -11.42
CA ILE A 357 11.19 25.16 -10.76
C ILE A 357 11.38 25.12 -9.25
N LYS A 358 12.38 24.37 -8.78
CA LYS A 358 12.76 24.29 -7.38
C LYS A 358 12.99 25.68 -6.78
N GLU A 359 13.80 26.51 -7.44
CA GLU A 359 14.12 27.86 -6.95
C GLU A 359 12.88 28.76 -6.87
N GLU A 360 11.97 28.70 -7.84
CA GLU A 360 10.70 29.45 -7.80
C GLU A 360 9.80 29.00 -6.66
N ILE A 361 9.63 27.68 -6.47
CA ILE A 361 8.79 27.16 -5.38
C ILE A 361 9.42 27.51 -4.02
N GLN A 362 10.75 27.44 -3.89
CA GLN A 362 11.44 27.85 -2.67
C GLN A 362 11.27 29.34 -2.37
N GLN A 363 11.30 30.21 -3.39
CA GLN A 363 11.01 31.64 -3.22
C GLN A 363 9.55 31.87 -2.79
N PHE A 364 8.60 31.17 -3.39
CA PHE A 364 7.19 31.21 -3.01
C PHE A 364 7.00 30.78 -1.55
N MET A 365 7.61 29.66 -1.14
CA MET A 365 7.52 29.20 0.25
C MET A 365 8.13 30.18 1.24
N LYS A 366 9.27 30.82 0.93
CA LYS A 366 9.83 31.88 1.79
C LYS A 366 8.87 33.05 2.03
N GLN A 367 7.95 33.30 1.09
CA GLN A 367 6.94 34.36 1.23
C GLN A 367 5.70 33.89 2.01
N LYS A 368 5.27 32.64 1.82
CA LYS A 368 4.00 32.12 2.36
C LYS A 368 4.12 31.32 3.66
N ALA A 369 5.26 30.67 3.89
CA ALA A 369 5.48 29.85 5.07
C ALA A 369 5.40 30.61 6.40
N PRO A 370 5.89 31.87 6.56
CA PRO A 370 5.85 32.55 7.85
C PRO A 370 4.45 32.68 8.45
N GLU A 371 3.43 32.96 7.63
CA GLU A 371 2.05 33.04 8.09
C GLU A 371 1.52 31.68 8.56
N PHE A 372 1.79 30.63 7.79
CA PHE A 372 1.43 29.26 8.15
C PHE A 372 2.11 28.79 9.44
N ILE A 373 3.41 29.09 9.60
CA ILE A 373 4.20 28.76 10.79
C ILE A 373 3.59 29.46 12.01
N LYS A 374 3.37 30.78 11.92
CA LYS A 374 2.75 31.55 13.00
C LYS A 374 1.40 30.96 13.43
N ASN A 375 0.53 30.62 12.49
CA ASN A 375 -0.77 30.02 12.78
C ASN A 375 -0.63 28.63 13.42
N SER A 376 0.34 27.83 12.96
CA SER A 376 0.62 26.50 13.51
C SER A 376 1.19 26.56 14.94
N LEU A 377 1.98 27.58 15.26
CA LEU A 377 2.54 27.80 16.60
C LEU A 377 1.49 28.21 17.64
N CYS A 378 0.34 28.76 17.22
CA CYS A 378 -0.75 29.12 18.13
C CYS A 378 -1.40 27.89 18.80
N ASP A 379 -1.48 26.75 18.11
CA ASP A 379 -1.96 25.48 18.67
C ASP A 379 -1.14 24.32 18.11
N LEU A 380 0.09 24.22 18.60
CA LEU A 380 1.05 23.21 18.18
C LEU A 380 0.55 21.78 18.50
N LYS A 381 -0.29 21.63 19.54
CA LYS A 381 -0.89 20.35 19.91
C LYS A 381 -1.89 19.91 18.84
N ALA A 382 -2.84 20.77 18.49
CA ALA A 382 -3.81 20.45 17.44
C ALA A 382 -3.11 20.15 16.11
N PHE A 383 -2.05 20.89 15.78
CA PHE A 383 -1.25 20.67 14.58
C PHE A 383 -0.65 19.25 14.51
N PHE A 384 -0.07 18.76 15.63
CA PHE A 384 0.56 17.44 15.66
C PHE A 384 -0.36 16.29 16.12
N LYS A 385 -1.59 16.59 16.58
CA LYS A 385 -2.56 15.59 17.07
C LYS A 385 -2.93 14.54 16.02
N THR A 386 -2.84 14.87 14.75
CA THR A 386 -3.23 14.03 13.61
C THR A 386 -2.10 13.14 13.09
N PHE A 387 -0.89 13.22 13.65
CA PHE A 387 0.21 12.35 13.24
C PHE A 387 -0.06 10.93 13.71
N ASN A 388 -0.06 9.98 12.77
CA ASN A 388 -0.18 8.57 13.08
C ASN A 388 0.99 8.12 13.98
N ASN A 389 0.68 7.33 15.02
CA ASN A 389 1.67 6.81 15.96
C ASN A 389 2.75 5.93 15.27
N GLU A 390 2.48 5.41 14.08
CA GLU A 390 3.48 4.62 13.35
C GLU A 390 4.59 5.46 12.68
N ARG A 391 4.47 6.80 12.64
CA ARG A 391 5.43 7.70 11.98
C ARG A 391 5.81 8.92 12.84
N HIS A 392 6.03 8.74 14.13
CA HIS A 392 6.35 9.85 15.05
C HIS A 392 7.56 10.70 14.62
N TYR A 393 8.60 10.08 14.03
CA TYR A 393 9.79 10.79 13.54
C TYR A 393 9.53 11.70 12.33
N ASN A 394 8.39 11.59 11.65
CA ASN A 394 8.02 12.52 10.59
C ASN A 394 7.76 13.95 11.14
N LYS A 395 7.49 14.11 12.45
CA LYS A 395 7.42 15.43 13.09
C LYS A 395 8.72 16.23 12.92
N LEU A 396 9.88 15.56 12.83
CA LEU A 396 11.18 16.21 12.61
C LEU A 396 11.28 16.93 11.26
N ASN A 397 10.58 16.45 10.23
CA ASN A 397 10.50 17.15 8.94
C ASN A 397 9.76 18.48 9.10
N SER A 398 8.67 18.49 9.86
CA SER A 398 7.93 19.72 10.18
C SER A 398 8.76 20.70 11.02
N PHE A 399 9.51 20.19 12.00
CA PHE A 399 10.42 21.03 12.79
C PHE A 399 11.51 21.66 11.92
N THR A 400 12.10 20.87 11.03
CA THR A 400 13.10 21.35 10.08
C THR A 400 12.52 22.42 9.14
N PHE A 401 11.29 22.24 8.68
CA PHE A 401 10.59 23.24 7.88
C PHE A 401 10.41 24.56 8.65
N PHE A 402 9.95 24.52 9.91
CA PHE A 402 9.80 25.73 10.73
C PHE A 402 11.13 26.47 10.91
N LEU A 403 12.22 25.73 11.17
CA LEU A 403 13.56 26.33 11.30
C LEU A 403 14.11 26.91 9.98
N ASN A 404 13.77 26.31 8.83
CA ASN A 404 14.29 26.73 7.53
C ASN A 404 13.56 27.94 6.93
N TYR A 405 12.24 28.00 7.12
CA TYR A 405 11.37 28.95 6.43
C TYR A 405 10.82 30.08 7.32
N ASP A 406 11.06 30.03 8.63
CA ASP A 406 10.95 31.21 9.48
C ASP A 406 12.25 32.02 9.44
N SER A 407 12.11 33.34 9.41
CA SER A 407 13.22 34.29 9.40
C SER A 407 13.37 35.05 10.72
N ASP A 408 12.38 34.96 11.61
CA ASP A 408 12.38 35.62 12.90
C ASP A 408 13.02 34.71 13.97
N LYS A 409 14.24 35.06 14.38
CA LYS A 409 14.97 34.30 15.41
C LYS A 409 14.19 34.16 16.72
N SER A 410 13.39 35.16 17.09
CA SER A 410 12.58 35.10 18.33
C SER A 410 11.44 34.08 18.22
N GLN A 411 10.82 33.95 17.04
CA GLN A 411 9.81 32.91 16.78
C GLN A 411 10.44 31.53 16.71
N LEU A 412 11.65 31.40 16.16
CA LEU A 412 12.42 30.15 16.19
C LEU A 412 12.75 29.70 17.63
N GLU A 413 13.18 30.64 18.47
CA GLU A 413 13.43 30.37 19.90
C GLU A 413 12.13 29.99 20.62
N GLN A 414 11.03 30.71 20.36
CA GLN A 414 9.71 30.39 20.90
C GLN A 414 9.22 29.01 20.47
N PHE A 415 9.41 28.64 19.20
CA PHE A 415 9.08 27.32 18.68
C PHE A 415 9.82 26.21 19.46
N VAL A 416 11.14 26.38 19.67
CA VAL A 416 11.94 25.42 20.42
C VAL A 416 11.46 25.30 21.87
N GLN A 417 11.09 26.41 22.51
CA GLN A 417 10.49 26.37 23.84
C GLN A 417 9.12 25.68 23.85
N ASN A 418 8.28 25.91 22.84
CA ASN A 418 6.96 25.29 22.73
C ASN A 418 7.04 23.75 22.58
N ILE A 419 7.97 23.21 21.77
CA ILE A 419 8.13 21.74 21.64
C ILE A 419 8.69 21.09 22.91
N MET A 420 9.41 21.85 23.74
CA MET A 420 9.93 21.41 25.04
C MET A 420 8.93 21.66 26.19
N SER A 421 7.87 22.43 25.98
CA SER A 421 6.92 22.73 27.05
C SER A 421 5.99 21.54 27.29
N PRO A 422 5.65 21.22 28.56
CA PRO A 422 4.61 20.25 28.86
C PRO A 422 3.28 20.70 28.25
N VAL A 423 2.48 19.73 27.83
CA VAL A 423 1.14 20.02 27.32
C VAL A 423 0.16 20.06 28.50
N ASP A 424 -0.67 21.11 28.59
CA ASP A 424 -1.73 21.17 29.61
C ASP A 424 -2.78 20.05 29.39
N GLY A 425 -3.09 19.30 30.47
CA GLY A 425 -3.99 18.14 30.49
C GLY A 425 -3.28 16.79 30.70
N GLU A 426 -4.03 15.72 30.96
CA GLU A 426 -3.64 14.38 31.51
C GLU A 426 -2.32 13.71 31.04
N ASN A 427 -1.68 14.18 29.96
CA ASN A 427 -0.31 13.79 29.57
C ASN A 427 0.66 14.96 29.77
N THR A 428 1.48 14.90 30.83
CA THR A 428 2.44 15.95 31.23
C THR A 428 3.73 16.01 30.39
N ARG A 429 3.79 15.33 29.24
CA ARG A 429 5.01 15.17 28.43
C ARG A 429 5.07 16.23 27.31
N SER A 430 6.27 16.72 27.01
CA SER A 430 6.50 17.64 25.89
C SER A 430 6.50 16.90 24.55
N ILE A 431 6.24 17.59 23.44
CA ILE A 431 6.26 17.01 22.09
C ILE A 431 7.65 16.41 21.78
N TRP A 432 8.71 17.08 22.24
CA TRP A 432 10.08 16.60 22.08
C TRP A 432 10.34 15.30 22.85
N ALA A 433 9.88 15.22 24.11
CA ALA A 433 10.02 14.02 24.91
C ALA A 433 9.17 12.86 24.37
N GLU A 434 7.96 13.12 23.86
CA GLU A 434 7.11 12.11 23.21
C GLU A 434 7.83 11.41 22.05
N LEU A 435 8.58 12.18 21.26
CA LEU A 435 9.33 11.71 20.09
C LEU A 435 10.39 10.66 20.44
N LEU A 436 11.03 10.79 21.61
CA LEU A 436 12.13 9.93 22.05
C LEU A 436 11.70 8.81 22.99
N THR A 437 10.49 8.90 23.55
CA THR A 437 9.99 7.95 24.57
C THR A 437 9.22 6.78 23.98
N ASN A 438 8.60 6.94 22.81
CA ASN A 438 7.90 5.84 22.17
C ASN A 438 8.90 4.75 21.75
N GLU A 439 8.66 3.52 22.24
CA GLU A 439 9.41 2.33 21.90
C GLU A 439 9.13 1.95 20.44
N CYS A 440 9.91 2.51 19.52
CA CYS A 440 9.96 2.01 18.15
C CYS A 440 11.04 0.92 18.14
N GLN A 441 10.64 -0.34 18.03
CA GLN A 441 11.52 -1.52 18.17
C GLN A 441 12.70 -1.61 17.17
N ASP A 442 12.85 -0.67 16.23
CA ASP A 442 14.06 -0.48 15.44
C ASP A 442 14.03 0.92 14.82
N HIS A 443 14.94 1.81 15.22
CA HIS A 443 15.13 3.07 14.50
C HIS A 443 15.65 2.78 13.10
N LYS A 444 14.83 3.09 12.09
CA LYS A 444 15.23 2.94 10.70
C LYS A 444 16.32 3.97 10.41
N THR A 445 17.23 3.66 9.50
CA THR A 445 18.26 4.61 9.00
C THR A 445 17.65 5.98 8.62
N ASP A 446 16.42 5.96 8.13
CA ASP A 446 15.63 7.14 7.77
C ASP A 446 15.28 8.05 8.97
N ASP A 447 15.06 7.50 10.17
CA ASP A 447 14.77 8.30 11.36
C ASP A 447 16.01 9.03 11.87
N ILE A 448 17.16 8.35 11.84
CA ILE A 448 18.48 8.93 12.17
C ILE A 448 18.80 10.08 11.20
N ALA A 449 18.52 9.89 9.89
CA ALA A 449 18.74 10.94 8.90
C ALA A 449 17.87 12.18 9.14
N LYS A 450 16.59 12.01 9.53
CA LYS A 450 15.73 13.13 9.91
C LYS A 450 16.23 13.84 11.17
N MET A 451 16.69 13.08 12.16
CA MET A 451 17.28 13.65 13.38
C MET A 451 18.53 14.47 13.07
N ASP A 452 19.42 13.94 12.24
CA ASP A 452 20.65 14.64 11.84
C ASP A 452 20.33 15.95 11.13
N LYS A 453 19.39 15.91 10.17
CA LYS A 453 18.93 17.09 9.44
C LYS A 453 18.36 18.16 10.37
N PHE A 454 17.50 17.76 11.32
CA PHE A 454 16.91 18.68 12.29
C PHE A 454 17.97 19.28 13.23
N MET A 455 18.85 18.46 13.81
CA MET A 455 19.90 18.93 14.73
C MET A 455 20.89 19.88 14.06
N LYS A 456 21.26 19.58 12.80
CA LYS A 456 22.06 20.48 11.97
C LYS A 456 21.37 21.82 11.78
N CYS A 457 20.11 21.79 11.34
CA CYS A 457 19.33 22.99 11.09
C CYS A 457 19.20 23.85 12.37
N LEU A 458 18.90 23.22 13.51
CA LEU A 458 18.82 23.89 14.81
C LEU A 458 20.13 24.59 15.19
N SER A 459 21.26 23.90 15.00
CA SER A 459 22.58 24.47 15.27
C SER A 459 22.93 25.66 14.37
N GLU A 460 22.60 25.56 13.08
CA GLU A 460 22.89 26.60 12.08
C GLU A 460 21.99 27.84 12.25
N LYS A 461 20.71 27.64 12.60
CA LYS A 461 19.72 28.72 12.70
C LYS A 461 19.67 29.39 14.06
N LEU A 462 19.90 28.63 15.14
CA LEU A 462 19.89 29.16 16.50
C LEU A 462 21.29 29.17 17.10
N SER A 463 21.78 28.02 17.54
CA SER A 463 23.15 27.82 18.05
C SER A 463 23.39 26.37 18.49
N SER A 464 24.67 26.01 18.66
CA SER A 464 25.04 24.76 19.35
C SER A 464 24.57 24.67 20.81
N ASN A 465 24.30 25.82 21.47
CA ASN A 465 23.72 25.82 22.81
C ASN A 465 22.24 25.44 22.79
N ALA A 466 21.48 25.84 21.75
CA ALA A 466 20.09 25.41 21.59
C ALA A 466 20.00 23.88 21.41
N VAL A 467 20.92 23.28 20.65
CA VAL A 467 21.04 21.81 20.53
C VAL A 467 21.26 21.18 21.91
N LYS A 468 22.19 21.72 22.70
CA LYS A 468 22.47 21.23 24.05
C LYS A 468 21.27 21.35 24.98
N GLU A 469 20.55 22.46 24.96
CA GLU A 469 19.34 22.66 25.76
C GLU A 469 18.26 21.64 25.41
N LEU A 470 18.06 21.41 24.11
CA LEU A 470 17.10 20.43 23.62
C LEU A 470 17.48 18.99 24.02
N VAL A 471 18.76 18.62 23.91
CA VAL A 471 19.25 17.29 24.29
C VAL A 471 19.18 17.07 25.80
N LEU A 472 19.42 18.10 26.60
CA LEU A 472 19.35 18.05 28.06
C LEU A 472 17.95 18.34 28.61
N HIS A 473 16.93 18.47 27.75
CA HIS A 473 15.55 18.68 28.14
C HIS A 473 15.10 17.57 29.10
N LYS A 474 14.30 17.96 30.11
CA LYS A 474 13.79 17.06 31.13
C LYS A 474 12.34 16.68 30.84
N ASP A 475 12.07 15.38 30.89
CA ASP A 475 10.74 14.78 30.96
C ASP A 475 10.51 14.29 32.39
N GLY A 476 9.87 15.12 33.21
CA GLY A 476 9.85 14.92 34.67
C GLY A 476 11.27 15.02 35.26
N GLU A 477 11.72 13.95 35.92
CA GLU A 477 13.07 13.89 36.51
C GLU A 477 14.14 13.36 35.53
N MET A 478 13.72 12.70 34.44
CA MET A 478 14.63 12.08 33.49
C MET A 478 14.99 13.04 32.36
N ARG A 479 16.21 12.98 31.84
CA ARG A 479 16.58 13.74 30.63
C ARG A 479 16.25 12.93 29.40
N VAL A 480 15.76 13.60 28.36
CA VAL A 480 15.33 12.94 27.13
C VAL A 480 16.43 12.14 26.44
N ILE A 481 17.69 12.56 26.55
CA ILE A 481 18.85 11.84 26.00
C ILE A 481 19.09 10.47 26.64
N PHE A 482 18.54 10.22 27.83
CA PHE A 482 18.69 8.94 28.53
C PHE A 482 17.81 7.85 27.92
N TYR A 483 16.69 8.18 27.28
CA TYR A 483 15.84 7.19 26.60
C TYR A 483 16.58 6.42 25.49
N PRO A 484 17.17 7.08 24.47
CA PRO A 484 17.93 6.36 23.44
C PRO A 484 19.18 5.67 24.01
N ALA A 485 19.79 6.25 25.06
CA ALA A 485 20.95 5.63 25.72
C ALA A 485 20.60 4.30 26.41
N LEU A 486 19.48 4.25 27.15
CA LEU A 486 18.99 3.03 27.82
C LEU A 486 18.61 1.94 26.82
N ARG A 487 18.09 2.32 25.65
CA ARG A 487 17.75 1.38 24.56
C ARG A 487 18.96 0.94 23.75
N GLY A 488 20.17 1.47 24.01
CA GLY A 488 21.38 1.13 23.27
C GLY A 488 21.42 1.70 21.84
N GLU A 489 20.69 2.79 21.57
CA GLU A 489 20.57 3.40 20.24
C GLU A 489 21.78 4.32 19.94
N GLU A 490 22.98 3.73 19.85
CA GLU A 490 24.24 4.47 19.74
C GLU A 490 24.26 5.51 18.61
N LYS A 491 23.73 5.14 17.43
CA LYS A 491 23.68 6.06 16.27
C LYS A 491 22.77 7.26 16.52
N MET A 492 21.61 7.04 17.17
CA MET A 492 20.69 8.13 17.51
C MET A 492 21.35 9.07 18.52
N LEU A 493 21.98 8.51 19.56
CA LEU A 493 22.75 9.27 20.54
C LEU A 493 23.86 10.09 19.88
N GLU A 494 24.69 9.47 19.03
CA GLU A 494 25.76 10.15 18.31
C GLU A 494 25.22 11.32 17.48
N THR A 495 24.14 11.11 16.73
CA THR A 495 23.49 12.15 15.91
C THR A 495 23.02 13.32 16.76
N MET A 496 22.37 13.08 17.90
CA MET A 496 21.91 14.14 18.81
C MET A 496 23.07 14.96 19.39
N LEU A 497 24.25 14.33 19.57
CA LEU A 497 25.45 14.95 20.11
C LEU A 497 26.31 15.67 19.05
N ASN A 498 26.12 15.34 17.77
CA ASN A 498 27.05 15.69 16.69
C ASN A 498 27.19 17.22 16.46
N TYR A 499 26.12 17.98 16.68
CA TYR A 499 26.08 19.42 16.40
C TYR A 499 26.34 20.30 17.65
N MET A 500 26.78 19.70 18.75
CA MET A 500 27.26 20.44 19.93
C MET A 500 28.75 20.81 19.80
N SER A 501 29.16 21.83 20.59
CA SER A 501 30.57 22.13 20.81
C SER A 501 31.31 20.90 21.38
N THR A 502 32.59 20.71 21.06
CA THR A 502 33.39 19.58 21.58
C THR A 502 33.39 19.51 23.12
N LYS A 503 33.36 20.67 23.78
CA LYS A 503 33.31 20.77 25.24
C LYS A 503 31.98 20.29 25.79
N ASP A 504 30.87 20.75 25.21
CA ASP A 504 29.54 20.36 25.66
C ASP A 504 29.24 18.91 25.33
N ARG A 505 29.62 18.44 24.13
CA ARG A 505 29.50 17.04 23.71
C ARG A 505 30.13 16.08 24.72
N LYS A 506 31.40 16.33 25.09
CA LYS A 506 32.11 15.51 26.10
C LYS A 506 31.43 15.57 27.46
N LYS A 507 30.89 16.74 27.84
CA LYS A 507 30.18 16.91 29.11
C LYS A 507 28.86 16.12 29.13
N VAL A 508 28.09 16.18 28.06
CA VAL A 508 26.82 15.46 27.95
C VAL A 508 27.07 13.96 27.85
N GLN A 509 28.03 13.51 27.03
CA GLN A 509 28.41 12.10 26.93
C GLN A 509 28.79 11.53 28.30
N ARG A 510 29.65 12.22 29.06
CA ARG A 510 30.01 11.80 30.41
C ARG A 510 28.80 11.66 31.34
N GLN A 511 27.79 12.53 31.21
CA GLN A 511 26.56 12.43 32.01
C GLN A 511 25.69 11.24 31.58
N VAL A 512 25.72 10.87 30.30
CA VAL A 512 25.08 9.65 29.81
C VAL A 512 25.81 8.42 30.34
N ASP A 513 27.14 8.38 30.23
CA ASP A 513 27.96 7.26 30.70
C ASP A 513 27.79 7.05 32.23
N GLU A 514 27.85 8.14 33.02
CA GLU A 514 27.63 8.10 34.48
C GLU A 514 26.22 7.57 34.82
N PHE A 515 25.19 7.98 34.06
CA PHE A 515 23.81 7.53 34.27
C PHE A 515 23.62 6.04 33.91
N LEU A 516 24.22 5.57 32.81
CA LEU A 516 24.17 4.15 32.43
C LEU A 516 24.91 3.29 33.45
N ASP A 517 26.10 3.71 33.87
CA ASP A 517 26.87 3.05 34.93
C ASP A 517 26.07 2.91 36.23
N GLU A 518 25.36 3.96 36.66
CA GLU A 518 24.51 3.91 37.86
C GLU A 518 23.30 2.99 37.68
N THR A 519 22.62 3.08 36.53
CA THR A 519 21.44 2.26 36.22
C THR A 519 21.79 0.77 36.19
N PHE A 520 22.85 0.37 35.49
CA PHE A 520 23.23 -1.05 35.38
C PHE A 520 23.88 -1.62 36.66
N LYS A 521 24.47 -0.78 37.52
CA LYS A 521 24.92 -1.21 38.86
C LYS A 521 23.75 -1.56 39.79
N ILE A 522 22.60 -0.91 39.63
CA ILE A 522 21.39 -1.18 40.42
C ILE A 522 20.78 -2.54 40.03
N ASP A 523 20.82 -2.92 38.75
CA ASP A 523 20.32 -4.21 38.27
C ASP A 523 21.16 -5.40 38.78
N GLU A 524 22.49 -5.26 38.89
CA GLU A 524 23.35 -6.29 39.50
C GLU A 524 23.10 -6.46 41.01
N TYR A 525 22.69 -5.40 41.72
CA TYR A 525 22.34 -5.45 43.14
C TYR A 525 20.93 -6.04 43.39
N ASN A 526 19.99 -5.82 42.45
CA ASN A 526 18.61 -6.30 42.56
C ASN A 526 18.40 -7.74 42.05
N GLN A 527 19.37 -8.35 41.36
CA GLN A 527 19.32 -9.79 41.03
C GLN A 527 19.28 -10.71 42.26
N TYR A 528 19.53 -10.20 43.47
CA TYR A 528 19.34 -10.94 44.71
C TYR A 528 17.96 -10.72 45.38
N GLN A 529 17.15 -9.77 44.92
CA GLN A 529 15.79 -9.53 45.40
C GLN A 529 14.95 -8.76 44.35
N PHE A 530 14.45 -9.42 43.30
CA PHE A 530 13.12 -9.26 42.67
C PHE A 530 13.09 -9.79 41.22
N ASN A 531 11.92 -10.30 40.83
CA ASN A 531 11.58 -11.02 39.59
C ASN A 531 11.49 -10.07 38.36
N PRO A 532 12.06 -10.39 37.19
CA PRO A 532 12.05 -9.49 36.03
C PRO A 532 10.79 -9.72 35.19
N PHE A 533 9.69 -9.05 35.55
CA PHE A 533 8.55 -8.84 34.66
C PHE A 533 7.90 -7.51 35.02
N PHE A 534 8.43 -6.43 34.48
CA PHE A 534 7.71 -5.20 34.15
C PHE A 534 8.68 -4.34 33.33
N PHE A 535 8.58 -4.41 32.01
CA PHE A 535 8.30 -3.28 31.11
C PHE A 535 7.71 -3.87 29.83
#